data_AF-A0AAU1XA03-F1
#
_entry.id   AF-A0AAU1XA03-F1
#
_cell.length_a   1.000
_cell.length_b   1.000
_cell.length_c   1.000
_cell.angle_alpha   90.00
_cell.angle_beta   90.00
_cell.angle_gamma   90.00
#
_symmetry.space_group_name_H-M   'P 1'
#
loop_
_entity.id
_entity.type
_entity.pdbx_description
1 polymer ?
#
loop_
_entity_poly.entity_id
_entity_poly.type
_entity_poly.pdbx_seq_one_letter_code
_entity_poly.pdbx_strand_id
1 'polypeptide(L)'
;MRGSEKRQHALLRQGAVPRSPLVPDAVEAEIARHDWESTECGCGRSAGHLVAAVRDAAEGHPAAFHALEGHVFFAEHLKPPAPAVCAVLMAVWAAQPPRQATREALLWTLLALLCTVDDGGTHEAGLHGQCVAFIRTGTAGFRREITAAPGSGPAAYAEGILEILGLPTS
;
A
#
# COMPACT_ATOMS: atom_id res chain seq x y z
N MET A 1 -39.68 27.71 -5.99
CA MET A 1 -38.96 26.46 -6.34
C MET A 1 -37.54 26.75 -6.88
N ARG A 2 -36.64 27.40 -6.12
CA ARG A 2 -35.24 27.67 -6.57
C ARG A 2 -34.15 27.41 -5.50
N GLY A 3 -34.56 26.96 -4.30
CA GLY A 3 -33.65 26.75 -3.17
C GLY A 3 -33.16 25.30 -2.99
N SER A 4 -33.83 24.32 -3.60
CA SER A 4 -33.55 22.89 -3.40
C SER A 4 -32.50 22.36 -4.38
N GLU A 5 -32.54 22.75 -5.66
CA GLU A 5 -31.56 22.31 -6.67
C GLU A 5 -30.13 22.83 -6.41
N LYS A 6 -29.98 24.06 -5.89
CA LYS A 6 -28.66 24.60 -5.52
C LYS A 6 -28.02 23.86 -4.35
N ARG A 7 -28.82 23.29 -3.44
CA ARG A 7 -28.32 22.46 -2.34
C ARG A 7 -27.94 21.06 -2.81
N GLN A 8 -28.71 20.47 -3.75
CA GLN A 8 -28.36 19.19 -4.37
C GLN A 8 -27.06 19.26 -5.20
N HIS A 9 -26.83 20.34 -5.95
CA HIS A 9 -25.57 20.53 -6.69
C HIS A 9 -24.35 20.82 -5.79
N ALA A 10 -24.56 21.39 -4.60
CA ALA A 10 -23.50 21.63 -3.62
C ALA A 10 -23.10 20.37 -2.86
N LEU A 11 -24.05 19.46 -2.60
CA LEU A 11 -23.79 18.16 -1.97
C LEU A 11 -23.07 17.17 -2.92
N LEU A 12 -23.32 17.25 -4.22
CA LEU A 12 -22.60 16.46 -5.23
C LEU A 12 -21.14 16.92 -5.49
N ARG A 13 -20.74 18.08 -4.95
CA ARG A 13 -19.38 18.64 -5.07
C ARG A 13 -18.52 18.46 -3.83
N GLN A 14 -19.02 17.80 -2.79
CA GLN A 14 -18.23 17.45 -1.62
C GLN A 14 -17.48 16.14 -1.88
N GLY A 15 -16.17 16.24 -2.12
CA GLY A 15 -15.24 15.14 -1.82
C GLY A 15 -14.35 14.62 -2.95
N ALA A 16 -14.43 15.13 -4.18
CA ALA A 16 -13.48 14.72 -5.21
C ALA A 16 -12.16 15.49 -5.06
N VAL A 17 -11.23 14.91 -4.29
CA VAL A 17 -9.81 15.28 -4.39
C VAL A 17 -9.42 15.17 -5.87
N PRO A 18 -8.76 16.18 -6.49
CA PRO A 18 -8.35 16.10 -7.88
C PRO A 18 -7.54 14.82 -8.10
N ARG A 19 -7.97 13.97 -9.03
CA ARG A 19 -7.19 12.77 -9.40
C ARG A 19 -5.89 13.24 -10.02
N SER A 20 -4.78 12.77 -9.48
CA SER A 20 -3.47 13.05 -10.08
C SER A 20 -3.36 12.26 -11.39
N PRO A 21 -2.97 12.90 -12.52
CA PRO A 21 -2.75 12.19 -13.77
C PRO A 21 -1.54 11.24 -13.71
N LEU A 22 -0.77 11.29 -12.62
CA LEU A 22 0.42 10.47 -12.39
C LEU A 22 0.13 9.20 -11.59
N VAL A 23 -1.01 9.14 -10.88
CA VAL A 23 -1.43 7.95 -10.14
C VAL A 23 -2.26 7.05 -11.06
N PRO A 24 -1.92 5.77 -11.24
CA PRO A 24 -2.71 4.86 -12.07
C PRO A 24 -4.15 4.72 -11.55
N ASP A 25 -5.13 4.65 -12.46
CA ASP A 25 -6.56 4.52 -12.10
C ASP A 25 -6.85 3.31 -11.19
N ALA A 26 -6.14 2.20 -11.38
CA ALA A 26 -6.27 1.02 -10.54
C ALA A 26 -5.81 1.27 -9.10
N VAL A 27 -4.83 2.15 -8.89
CA VAL A 27 -4.34 2.55 -7.56
C VAL A 27 -5.34 3.49 -6.90
N GLU A 28 -5.89 4.47 -7.61
CA GLU A 28 -6.97 5.33 -7.08
C GLU A 28 -8.21 4.52 -6.72
N ALA A 29 -8.57 3.53 -7.55
CA ALA A 29 -9.66 2.62 -7.25
C ALA A 29 -9.39 1.80 -5.99
N GLU A 30 -8.14 1.33 -5.78
CA GLU A 30 -7.76 0.61 -4.57
C GLU A 30 -7.80 1.51 -3.34
N ILE A 31 -7.28 2.74 -3.42
CA ILE A 31 -7.37 3.73 -2.33
C ILE A 31 -8.83 3.94 -1.93
N ALA A 32 -9.74 4.08 -2.90
CA ALA A 32 -11.16 4.32 -2.63
C ALA A 32 -11.91 3.11 -2.03
N ARG A 33 -11.34 1.90 -2.05
CA ARG A 33 -11.98 0.68 -1.50
C ARG A 33 -11.89 0.59 0.03
N HIS A 34 -10.95 1.30 0.63
CA HIS A 34 -10.68 1.20 2.07
C HIS A 34 -11.35 2.34 2.85
N ASP A 35 -11.89 2.02 4.03
CA ASP A 35 -12.41 3.02 4.97
C ASP A 35 -11.28 3.60 5.83
N TRP A 36 -10.58 4.58 5.27
CA TRP A 36 -9.46 5.25 5.94
C TRP A 36 -9.93 6.07 7.15
N GLU A 37 -11.11 6.67 7.09
CA GLU A 37 -11.56 7.62 8.11
C GLU A 37 -11.90 6.92 9.43
N SER A 38 -12.48 5.71 9.36
CA SER A 38 -12.82 4.91 10.54
C SER A 38 -11.65 4.07 11.08
N THR A 39 -10.55 3.96 10.35
CA THR A 39 -9.36 3.20 10.78
C THR A 39 -8.44 4.07 11.63
N GLU A 40 -8.08 3.63 12.83
CA GLU A 40 -7.09 4.33 13.66
C GLU A 40 -5.66 4.09 13.13
N CYS A 41 -4.91 5.17 12.91
CA CYS A 41 -3.51 5.13 12.53
C CYS A 41 -2.62 4.90 13.75
N GLY A 42 -1.42 4.32 13.54
CA GLY A 42 -0.43 4.13 14.62
C GLY A 42 -0.01 5.39 15.40
N CYS A 43 -0.31 6.58 14.88
CA CYS A 43 -0.08 7.87 15.55
C CYS A 43 -1.27 8.35 16.42
N GLY A 44 -2.35 7.57 16.53
CA GLY A 44 -3.56 7.90 17.30
C GLY A 44 -4.56 8.81 16.57
N ARG A 45 -4.34 9.11 15.29
CA ARG A 45 -5.28 9.86 14.44
C ARG A 45 -6.05 8.90 13.53
N SER A 46 -7.10 9.39 12.87
CA SER A 46 -7.70 8.68 11.73
C SER A 46 -6.67 8.47 10.61
N ALA A 47 -6.69 7.28 9.99
CA ALA A 47 -5.83 6.91 8.87
C ALA A 47 -6.17 7.65 7.56
N GLY A 48 -7.25 8.45 7.53
CA GLY A 48 -7.55 9.37 6.42
C GLY A 48 -6.36 10.27 6.07
N HIS A 49 -5.51 10.60 7.05
CA HIS A 49 -4.32 11.41 6.81
C HIS A 49 -3.23 10.71 5.96
N LEU A 50 -3.27 9.37 5.82
CA LEU A 50 -2.32 8.60 5.03
C LEU A 50 -2.63 8.60 3.54
N VAL A 51 -3.86 8.97 3.15
CA VAL A 51 -4.31 8.96 1.75
C VAL A 51 -3.38 9.81 0.85
N ALA A 52 -2.87 10.94 1.36
CA ALA A 52 -1.91 11.75 0.62
C ALA A 52 -0.56 11.03 0.46
N ALA A 53 -0.03 10.42 1.52
CA ALA A 53 1.25 9.72 1.47
C ALA A 53 1.21 8.50 0.54
N VAL A 54 0.13 7.72 0.52
CA VAL A 54 0.00 6.58 -0.39
C VAL A 54 -0.16 7.03 -1.85
N ARG A 55 -0.77 8.20 -2.11
CA ARG A 55 -0.77 8.81 -3.43
C ARG A 55 0.62 9.27 -3.85
N ASP A 56 1.35 9.95 -2.97
CA ASP A 56 2.73 10.38 -3.25
C ASP A 56 3.64 9.19 -3.56
N ALA A 57 3.46 8.06 -2.84
CA ALA A 57 4.15 6.81 -3.12
C ALA A 57 3.78 6.26 -4.51
N ALA A 58 2.50 6.31 -4.88
CA ALA A 58 2.01 5.89 -6.19
C ALA A 58 2.50 6.78 -7.34
N GLU A 59 2.72 8.07 -7.11
CA GLU A 59 3.37 8.99 -8.05
C GLU A 59 4.88 8.73 -8.19
N GLY A 60 5.44 7.93 -7.28
CA GLY A 60 6.81 7.47 -7.33
C GLY A 60 7.78 8.29 -6.51
N HIS A 61 7.33 8.93 -5.42
CA HIS A 61 8.19 9.61 -4.45
C HIS A 61 8.74 8.61 -3.42
N PRO A 62 10.05 8.24 -3.44
CA PRO A 62 10.59 7.22 -2.54
C PRO A 62 10.45 7.58 -1.05
N ALA A 63 10.55 8.86 -0.70
CA ALA A 63 10.37 9.34 0.67
C ALA A 63 8.98 9.05 1.24
N ALA A 64 7.96 8.94 0.39
CA ALA A 64 6.59 8.65 0.82
C ALA A 64 6.46 7.20 1.34
N PHE A 65 7.25 6.26 0.83
CA PHE A 65 7.31 4.88 1.34
C PHE A 65 7.89 4.83 2.75
N HIS A 66 8.98 5.57 2.99
CA HIS A 66 9.59 5.67 4.33
C HIS A 66 8.67 6.37 5.33
N ALA A 67 7.87 7.34 4.87
CA ALA A 67 6.89 8.02 5.72
C ALA A 67 5.74 7.12 6.22
N LEU A 68 5.63 5.88 5.73
CA LEU A 68 4.67 4.89 6.25
C LEU A 68 5.14 4.25 7.57
N GLU A 69 6.45 4.28 7.86
CA GLU A 69 6.99 3.83 9.13
C GLU A 69 6.47 4.72 10.28
N GLY A 70 6.16 4.12 11.43
CA GLY A 70 5.50 4.78 12.56
C GLY A 70 3.97 4.90 12.41
N HIS A 71 3.45 4.78 11.19
CA HIS A 71 2.01 4.86 10.90
C HIS A 71 1.38 3.50 10.63
N VAL A 72 2.08 2.68 9.83
CA VAL A 72 1.62 1.41 9.27
C VAL A 72 2.29 0.24 9.96
N PHE A 73 3.57 0.41 10.30
CA PHE A 73 4.35 -0.52 11.10
C PHE A 73 5.34 0.28 11.96
N PHE A 74 5.73 -0.26 13.10
CA PHE A 74 6.82 0.28 13.92
C PHE A 74 7.52 -0.88 14.63
N ALA A 75 8.85 -0.96 14.46
CA ALA A 75 9.63 -2.12 14.87
C ALA A 75 8.98 -3.41 14.34
N GLU A 76 8.64 -4.34 15.22
CA GLU A 76 8.08 -5.65 14.87
C GLU A 76 6.55 -5.68 14.80
N HIS A 77 5.85 -4.54 14.92
CA HIS A 77 4.39 -4.51 15.04
C HIS A 77 3.71 -3.78 13.89
N LEU A 78 2.69 -4.41 13.31
CA LEU A 78 1.75 -3.75 12.41
C LEU A 78 0.78 -2.85 13.18
N LYS A 79 0.26 -1.85 12.47
CA LYS A 79 -0.79 -0.95 12.93
C LYS A 79 -2.05 -1.19 12.10
N PRO A 80 -3.24 -0.80 12.58
CA PRO A 80 -4.51 -1.07 11.90
C PRO A 80 -4.57 -0.70 10.40
N PRO A 81 -3.88 0.35 9.89
CA PRO A 81 -3.90 0.68 8.46
C PRO A 81 -3.09 -0.27 7.57
N ALA A 82 -2.29 -1.19 8.14
CA ALA A 82 -1.37 -2.04 7.38
C ALA A 82 -2.00 -2.82 6.23
N PRO A 83 -3.15 -3.50 6.41
CA PRO A 83 -3.79 -4.22 5.30
C PRO A 83 -4.18 -3.31 4.14
N ALA A 84 -4.79 -2.16 4.42
CA ALA A 84 -5.20 -1.19 3.40
C ALA A 84 -4.00 -0.63 2.63
N VAL A 85 -2.92 -0.29 3.36
CA VAL A 85 -1.68 0.18 2.73
C VAL A 85 -1.03 -0.92 1.89
N CYS A 86 -0.95 -2.16 2.39
CA CYS A 86 -0.47 -3.31 1.60
C CYS A 86 -1.22 -3.47 0.29
N ALA A 87 -2.56 -3.40 0.33
CA ALA A 87 -3.39 -3.52 -0.86
C ALA A 87 -3.06 -2.43 -1.89
N VAL A 88 -2.93 -1.18 -1.46
CA VAL A 88 -2.54 -0.05 -2.32
C VAL A 88 -1.13 -0.23 -2.89
N LEU A 89 -0.15 -0.62 -2.07
CA LEU A 89 1.22 -0.86 -2.53
C LEU A 89 1.28 -2.01 -3.56
N MET A 90 0.46 -3.04 -3.40
CA MET A 90 0.34 -4.11 -4.39
C MET A 90 -0.34 -3.64 -5.68
N ALA A 91 -1.29 -2.71 -5.61
CA ALA A 91 -1.84 -2.05 -6.80
C ALA A 91 -0.76 -1.20 -7.52
N VAL A 92 0.09 -0.48 -6.78
CA VAL A 92 1.24 0.25 -7.35
C VAL A 92 2.19 -0.72 -8.02
N TRP A 93 2.54 -1.84 -7.37
CA TRP A 93 3.38 -2.90 -7.95
C TRP A 93 2.80 -3.46 -9.24
N ALA A 94 1.50 -3.78 -9.25
CA ALA A 94 0.80 -4.29 -10.42
C ALA A 94 0.79 -3.29 -11.59
N ALA A 95 0.82 -1.99 -11.31
CA ALA A 95 0.97 -0.93 -12.31
C ALA A 95 2.41 -0.77 -12.85
N GLN A 96 3.36 -1.59 -12.38
CA GLN A 96 4.74 -1.65 -12.83
C GLN A 96 5.46 -0.29 -12.78
N PRO A 97 5.80 0.21 -11.57
CA PRO A 97 6.34 1.56 -11.44
C PRO A 97 7.68 1.65 -12.21
N PRO A 98 7.85 2.63 -13.12
CA PRO A 98 8.92 2.59 -14.11
C PRO A 98 10.29 2.97 -13.52
N ARG A 99 10.33 3.75 -12.44
CA ARG A 99 11.57 4.21 -11.81
C ARG A 99 12.14 3.16 -10.86
N GLN A 100 13.43 2.88 -10.98
CA GLN A 100 14.13 1.90 -10.13
C GLN A 100 14.04 2.24 -8.64
N ALA A 101 14.31 3.50 -8.27
CA ALA A 101 14.24 3.94 -6.87
C ALA A 101 12.84 3.75 -6.25
N THR A 102 11.78 3.93 -7.05
CA THR A 102 10.40 3.67 -6.61
C THR A 102 10.15 2.17 -6.41
N ARG A 103 10.60 1.32 -7.34
CA ARG A 103 10.49 -0.15 -7.18
C ARG A 103 11.23 -0.64 -5.94
N GLU A 104 12.44 -0.13 -5.74
CA GLU A 104 13.27 -0.50 -4.59
C GLU A 104 12.61 -0.09 -3.27
N ALA A 105 12.16 1.16 -3.15
CA ALA A 105 11.45 1.63 -1.96
C ALA A 105 10.16 0.83 -1.71
N LEU A 106 9.39 0.54 -2.76
CA LEU A 106 8.18 -0.28 -2.67
C LEU A 106 8.48 -1.69 -2.16
N LEU A 107 9.44 -2.39 -2.77
CA LEU A 107 9.77 -3.76 -2.40
C LEU A 107 10.36 -3.85 -0.99
N TRP A 108 11.20 -2.88 -0.61
CA TRP A 108 11.70 -2.77 0.76
C TRP A 108 10.54 -2.60 1.75
N THR A 109 9.57 -1.72 1.48
CA THR A 109 8.41 -1.52 2.36
C THR A 109 7.54 -2.78 2.46
N LEU A 110 7.29 -3.48 1.35
CA LEU A 110 6.55 -4.75 1.37
C LEU A 110 7.28 -5.81 2.19
N LEU A 111 8.61 -5.90 2.07
CA LEU A 111 9.43 -6.80 2.87
C LEU A 111 9.36 -6.44 4.36
N ALA A 112 9.48 -5.16 4.70
CA ALA A 112 9.39 -4.68 6.09
C ALA A 112 8.03 -5.06 6.73
N LEU A 113 6.93 -4.90 5.98
CA LEU A 113 5.60 -5.31 6.42
C LEU A 113 5.51 -6.82 6.69
N LEU A 114 6.15 -7.66 5.87
CA LEU A 114 6.18 -9.11 6.08
C LEU A 114 7.04 -9.56 7.26
N CYS A 115 8.12 -8.84 7.56
CA CYS A 115 9.02 -9.15 8.69
C CYS A 115 8.43 -8.82 10.07
N THR A 116 7.27 -8.16 10.13
CA THR A 116 6.57 -7.92 11.39
C THR A 116 6.02 -9.21 12.00
N VAL A 117 5.87 -9.21 13.31
CA VAL A 117 5.30 -10.33 14.07
C VAL A 117 3.78 -10.28 13.98
N ASP A 118 3.16 -11.45 13.80
CA ASP A 118 1.71 -11.60 13.92
C ASP A 118 1.29 -11.25 15.35
N ASP A 119 0.44 -10.22 15.49
CA ASP A 119 -0.04 -9.77 16.77
C ASP A 119 -1.14 -10.67 17.35
N GLY A 120 -1.56 -11.71 16.61
CA GLY A 120 -2.63 -12.62 17.03
C GLY A 120 -3.96 -11.91 17.19
N GLY A 121 -4.15 -10.75 16.53
CA GLY A 121 -5.33 -9.90 16.65
C GLY A 121 -6.64 -10.63 16.33
N THR A 122 -7.74 -10.17 16.94
CA THR A 122 -9.07 -10.81 16.94
C THR A 122 -9.82 -10.82 15.61
N HIS A 123 -9.19 -10.43 14.50
CA HIS A 123 -9.79 -10.47 13.15
C HIS A 123 -9.44 -11.80 12.49
N GLU A 124 -10.33 -12.39 11.70
CA GLU A 124 -10.02 -13.58 10.91
C GLU A 124 -8.76 -13.28 10.04
N ALA A 125 -7.64 -13.96 10.37
CA ALA A 125 -6.27 -13.80 9.86
C ALA A 125 -5.36 -12.68 10.45
N GLY A 126 -5.80 -11.89 11.44
CA GLY A 126 -4.97 -10.82 12.03
C GLY A 126 -4.56 -9.74 11.01
N LEU A 127 -3.79 -8.73 11.43
CA LEU A 127 -3.28 -7.72 10.48
C LEU A 127 -2.21 -8.32 9.54
N HIS A 128 -1.37 -9.21 10.09
CA HIS A 128 -0.28 -9.84 9.35
C HIS A 128 -0.79 -10.75 8.25
N GLY A 129 -1.73 -11.65 8.55
CA GLY A 129 -2.29 -12.57 7.56
C GLY A 129 -3.00 -11.85 6.41
N GLN A 130 -3.65 -10.71 6.67
CA GLN A 130 -4.22 -9.87 5.61
C GLN A 130 -3.14 -9.24 4.71
N CYS A 131 -2.05 -8.73 5.30
CA CYS A 131 -0.92 -8.21 4.53
C CYS A 131 -0.28 -9.32 3.66
N VAL A 132 -0.06 -10.49 4.24
CA VAL A 132 0.43 -11.68 3.54
C VAL A 132 -0.49 -12.05 2.37
N ALA A 133 -1.80 -12.03 2.57
CA ALA A 133 -2.77 -12.36 1.52
C ALA A 133 -2.66 -11.40 0.33
N PHE A 134 -2.54 -10.09 0.56
CA PHE A 134 -2.32 -9.12 -0.51
C PHE A 134 -0.98 -9.35 -1.23
N ILE A 135 0.11 -9.51 -0.50
CA ILE A 135 1.45 -9.63 -1.09
C ILE A 135 1.58 -10.93 -1.91
N ARG A 136 0.94 -12.02 -1.47
CA ARG A 136 0.88 -13.28 -2.24
C ARG A 136 0.28 -13.11 -3.64
N THR A 137 -0.56 -12.10 -3.89
CA THR A 137 -1.10 -11.85 -5.25
C THR A 137 0.00 -11.43 -6.24
N GLY A 138 1.13 -10.91 -5.74
CA GLY A 138 2.24 -10.39 -6.54
C GLY A 138 3.30 -11.41 -6.96
N THR A 139 3.19 -12.69 -6.58
CA THR A 139 4.23 -13.71 -6.76
C THR A 139 4.84 -13.74 -8.16
N ALA A 140 4.01 -13.70 -9.20
CA ALA A 140 4.50 -13.72 -10.59
C ALA A 140 5.32 -12.47 -10.94
N GLY A 141 4.99 -11.31 -10.36
CA GLY A 141 5.76 -10.08 -10.51
C GLY A 141 7.13 -10.16 -9.84
N PHE A 142 7.18 -10.68 -8.61
CA PHE A 142 8.45 -10.83 -7.87
C PHE A 142 9.42 -11.75 -8.61
N ARG A 143 8.96 -12.90 -9.13
CA ARG A 143 9.80 -13.80 -9.95
C ARG A 143 10.35 -13.12 -11.21
N ARG A 144 9.54 -12.28 -11.85
CA ARG A 144 10.00 -11.49 -13.01
C ARG A 144 11.08 -10.48 -12.64
N GLU A 145 10.95 -9.79 -11.50
CA GLU A 145 11.97 -8.85 -11.02
C GLU A 145 13.30 -9.56 -10.81
N ILE A 146 13.27 -10.71 -10.12
CA ILE A 146 14.45 -11.56 -9.86
C ILE A 146 15.12 -11.97 -11.17
N THR A 147 14.32 -12.45 -12.14
CA THR A 147 14.83 -12.92 -13.43
C THR A 147 15.38 -11.77 -14.30
N ALA A 148 14.74 -10.61 -14.25
CA ALA A 148 15.09 -9.47 -15.09
C ALA A 148 16.39 -8.78 -14.67
N ALA A 149 16.70 -8.76 -13.36
CA ALA A 149 17.90 -8.13 -12.84
C ALA A 149 18.49 -8.89 -11.63
N PRO A 150 19.04 -10.10 -11.83
CA PRO A 150 19.63 -10.90 -10.76
C PRO A 150 20.73 -10.14 -10.00
N GLY A 151 20.74 -10.26 -8.68
CA GLY A 151 21.74 -9.61 -7.80
C GLY A 151 21.55 -8.09 -7.59
N SER A 152 20.49 -7.50 -8.13
CA SER A 152 20.12 -6.11 -7.83
C SER A 152 19.42 -5.98 -6.47
N GLY A 153 19.40 -4.77 -5.89
CA GLY A 153 18.65 -4.48 -4.65
C GLY A 153 17.16 -4.88 -4.73
N PRO A 154 16.41 -4.44 -5.77
CA PRO A 154 15.04 -4.90 -6.00
C PRO A 154 14.89 -6.42 -6.08
N ALA A 155 15.80 -7.12 -6.77
CA ALA A 155 15.77 -8.58 -6.84
C ALA A 155 15.98 -9.23 -5.46
N ALA A 156 16.92 -8.72 -4.66
CA ALA A 156 17.16 -9.21 -3.30
C ALA A 156 15.92 -9.04 -2.38
N TYR A 157 15.20 -7.91 -2.49
CA TYR A 157 13.95 -7.73 -1.75
C TYR A 157 12.83 -8.66 -2.25
N ALA A 158 12.72 -8.85 -3.57
CA ALA A 158 11.75 -9.78 -4.14
C ALA A 158 12.03 -11.24 -3.74
N GLU A 159 13.31 -11.65 -3.66
CA GLU A 159 13.73 -12.96 -3.14
C GLU A 159 13.31 -13.13 -1.68
N GLY A 160 13.64 -12.15 -0.81
CA GLY A 160 13.27 -12.19 0.61
C GLY A 160 11.75 -12.24 0.83
N ILE A 161 10.96 -11.53 0.01
CA ILE A 161 9.49 -11.63 0.04
C ILE A 161 9.03 -13.06 -0.26
N LEU A 162 9.54 -13.68 -1.33
CA LEU A 162 9.15 -15.05 -1.69
C LEU A 162 9.59 -16.07 -0.63
N GLU A 163 10.78 -15.89 -0.05
CA GLU A 163 11.29 -16.73 1.04
C GLU A 163 10.37 -16.69 2.27
N ILE A 164 10.01 -15.50 2.75
CA ILE A 164 9.11 -15.34 3.91
C ILE A 164 7.72 -15.94 3.63
N LEU A 165 7.24 -15.82 2.39
CA LEU A 165 5.97 -16.42 1.98
C LEU A 165 6.04 -17.96 1.83
N GLY A 166 7.23 -18.56 1.91
CA GLY A 166 7.46 -19.99 1.70
C GLY A 166 7.23 -20.41 0.24
N LEU A 167 7.53 -19.53 -0.71
CA LEU A 167 7.30 -19.73 -2.15
C LEU A 167 8.62 -19.87 -2.91
N PRO A 168 8.69 -20.74 -3.93
CA PRO A 168 9.90 -20.88 -4.72
C PRO A 168 10.14 -19.63 -5.58
N THR A 169 11.41 -19.27 -5.76
CA THR A 169 11.89 -18.16 -6.60
C THR A 169 11.91 -18.51 -8.09
N SER A 170 11.84 -19.81 -8.44
CA SER A 170 11.81 -20.37 -9.81
C SER A 170 10.70 -21.40 -9.99
#